data_AF-A0A1I7T985-F1
#
_entry.id   AF-A0A1I7T985-F1
#
_cell.length_a   1.000
_cell.length_b   1.000
_cell.length_c   1.000
_cell.angle_alpha   90.00
_cell.angle_beta   90.00
_cell.angle_gamma   90.00
#
_symmetry.space_group_name_H-M   'P 1'
#
loop_
_entity.id
_entity.type
_entity.pdbx_description
1 polymer ?
#
loop_
_entity_poly.entity_id
_entity_poly.type
_entity_poly.pdbx_seq_one_letter_code
_entity_poly.pdbx_strand_id
1 'polypeptide(L)'
;MYDVIWELAIGGIDSSIQGNGGEECMSYLPGWQRFLESLVFIPLSFWAAYMSIPLDCSFTLPVRNVSRYVILTVYSLIFGAELAYKMISRTGIFLLNPCHVTTTMQLMLLTMEGTSKKACFLFRLMLYFMPGAWFALAFPILNTRNLPGEVFIYYAQHIAILVVPVYLMYIQGAFEPEKPYDFGWTVFGISLFSLYHFVILQVGAMVTRVNLNNIMCPAVSDPFQSRAYRIIAVGHQCILIPILSKTYSAMSIAAVDFYKTMYETSSAPSSRKLCERNDDENTICLKPAKLKL
;
A
#
# COMPACT_ATOMS: atom_id res chain seq x y z
N MET A 1 -12.03 19.19 -24.75
CA MET A 1 -11.82 17.94 -23.97
C MET A 1 -10.52 17.99 -23.18
N TYR A 2 -9.40 18.35 -23.81
CA TYR A 2 -8.13 18.60 -23.12
C TYR A 2 -8.26 19.62 -21.96
N ASP A 3 -8.92 20.76 -22.22
CA ASP A 3 -9.08 21.81 -21.21
C ASP A 3 -9.89 21.38 -19.99
N VAL A 4 -10.90 20.53 -20.17
CA VAL A 4 -11.73 20.00 -19.07
C VAL A 4 -10.94 19.02 -18.21
N ILE A 5 -10.15 18.14 -18.82
CA ILE A 5 -9.30 17.19 -18.09
C ILE A 5 -8.23 17.95 -17.30
N TRP A 6 -7.62 18.96 -17.91
CA TRP A 6 -6.63 19.82 -17.26
C TRP A 6 -7.24 20.63 -16.12
N GLU A 7 -8.44 21.19 -16.31
CA GLU A 7 -9.21 21.91 -15.28
C GLU A 7 -9.55 20.99 -14.11
N LEU A 8 -9.98 19.75 -14.35
CA LEU A 8 -10.26 18.78 -13.28
C LEU A 8 -9.00 18.31 -12.56
N ALA A 9 -7.89 18.20 -13.28
CA ALA A 9 -6.62 17.74 -12.71
C ALA A 9 -5.98 18.78 -11.80
N ILE A 10 -5.94 20.05 -12.23
CA ILE A 10 -5.16 21.10 -11.55
C ILE A 10 -5.89 22.44 -11.33
N GLY A 11 -7.11 22.61 -11.84
CA GLY A 11 -7.79 23.91 -11.86
C GLY A 11 -8.19 24.45 -10.48
N GLY A 12 -8.22 23.63 -9.44
CA GLY A 12 -8.51 24.03 -8.06
C GLY A 12 -7.29 24.07 -7.14
N ILE A 13 -6.08 24.00 -7.71
CA ILE A 13 -4.85 24.02 -6.91
C ILE A 13 -4.53 25.45 -6.50
N ASP A 14 -4.55 25.69 -5.19
CA ASP A 14 -4.17 26.94 -4.58
C ASP A 14 -2.68 26.95 -4.21
N SER A 15 -1.88 27.70 -4.96
CA SER A 15 -0.44 27.85 -4.72
C SER A 15 -0.10 28.81 -3.57
N SER A 16 -1.08 29.52 -3.00
CA SER A 16 -0.87 30.33 -1.80
C SER A 16 -0.74 29.47 -0.53
N ILE A 17 -1.24 28.24 -0.58
CA ILE A 17 -1.10 27.28 0.51
C ILE A 17 0.33 26.73 0.51
N GLN A 18 1.03 26.93 1.63
CA GLN A 18 2.40 26.47 1.81
C GLN A 18 2.55 24.97 1.51
N GLY A 19 3.52 24.62 0.67
CA GLY A 19 3.83 23.24 0.30
C GLY A 19 2.88 22.62 -0.73
N ASN A 20 1.88 23.35 -1.24
CA ASN A 20 0.92 22.81 -2.21
C ASN A 20 1.43 22.88 -3.67
N GLY A 21 2.34 23.82 -3.98
CA GLY A 21 2.92 24.00 -5.30
C GLY A 21 3.36 25.44 -5.57
N GLY A 22 3.39 25.83 -6.84
CA GLY A 22 3.72 27.19 -7.27
C GLY A 22 5.21 27.47 -7.44
N GLU A 23 5.54 28.74 -7.69
CA GLU A 23 6.90 29.15 -8.04
C GLU A 23 7.87 29.01 -6.86
N GLU A 24 7.39 29.14 -5.63
CA GLU A 24 8.19 28.89 -4.42
C GLU A 24 8.70 27.43 -4.40
N CYS A 25 7.81 26.46 -4.62
CA CYS A 25 8.21 25.06 -4.68
C CYS A 25 9.04 24.72 -5.94
N MET A 26 8.75 25.35 -7.07
CA MET A 26 9.55 25.22 -8.29
C MET A 26 10.98 25.74 -8.12
N SER A 27 11.18 26.81 -7.34
CA SER A 27 12.48 27.43 -7.11
C SER A 27 13.22 26.91 -5.86
N TYR A 28 12.54 26.14 -5.00
CA TYR A 28 13.12 25.60 -3.76
C TYR A 28 14.43 24.82 -3.96
N LEU A 29 14.49 23.98 -5.00
CA LEU A 29 15.72 23.30 -5.43
C LEU A 29 16.18 23.82 -6.79
N PRO A 30 17.48 24.06 -6.99
CA PRO A 30 17.99 24.47 -8.29
C PRO A 30 17.87 23.33 -9.30
N GLY A 31 17.61 23.67 -10.57
CA GLY A 31 17.39 22.68 -11.63
C GLY A 31 18.57 21.72 -11.83
N TRP A 32 19.81 22.20 -11.67
CA TRP A 32 21.01 21.35 -11.78
C TRP A 32 21.04 20.26 -10.71
N GLN A 33 20.61 20.58 -9.47
CA GLN A 33 20.57 19.60 -8.38
C GLN A 33 19.52 18.53 -8.68
N ARG A 34 18.36 18.93 -9.20
CA ARG A 34 17.32 17.97 -9.60
C ARG A 34 17.79 17.05 -10.72
N PHE A 35 18.48 17.61 -11.69
CA PHE A 35 19.06 16.85 -12.79
C PHE A 35 20.09 15.83 -12.29
N LEU A 36 21.05 16.25 -11.46
CA LEU A 36 22.06 15.34 -10.91
C LEU A 36 21.46 14.25 -10.03
N GLU A 37 20.53 14.59 -9.13
CA GLU A 37 19.84 13.59 -8.31
C GLU A 37 19.09 12.56 -9.17
N SER A 38 18.40 13.02 -10.23
CA SER A 38 17.69 12.11 -11.14
C SER A 38 18.66 11.23 -11.94
N LEU A 39 19.77 11.80 -12.40
CA LEU A 39 20.83 11.10 -13.14
C LEU A 39 21.48 9.99 -12.30
N VAL A 40 21.49 10.12 -10.98
CA VAL A 40 22.00 9.10 -10.06
C VAL A 40 20.91 8.11 -9.65
N PHE A 41 19.78 8.59 -9.13
CA PHE A 41 18.77 7.71 -8.52
C PHE A 41 18.01 6.88 -9.54
N ILE A 42 17.72 7.41 -10.74
CA ILE A 42 16.97 6.65 -11.76
C ILE A 42 17.78 5.44 -12.25
N PRO A 43 19.03 5.57 -12.75
CA PRO A 43 19.81 4.42 -13.19
C PRO A 43 20.12 3.44 -12.06
N LEU A 44 20.43 3.94 -10.85
CA LEU A 44 20.66 3.09 -9.69
C LEU A 44 19.43 2.25 -9.35
N SER A 45 18.23 2.84 -9.39
CA SER A 45 16.98 2.13 -9.11
C SER A 45 16.65 1.12 -10.20
N PHE A 46 16.89 1.44 -11.47
CA PHE A 46 16.74 0.46 -12.56
C PHE A 46 17.71 -0.73 -12.39
N TRP A 47 18.97 -0.45 -12.10
CA TRP A 47 19.98 -1.48 -11.87
C TRP A 47 19.61 -2.35 -10.66
N ALA A 48 19.25 -1.76 -9.53
CA ALA A 48 18.86 -2.48 -8.32
C ALA A 48 17.60 -3.33 -8.54
N ALA A 49 16.59 -2.80 -9.25
CA ALA A 49 15.40 -3.57 -9.62
C ALA A 49 15.75 -4.76 -10.52
N TYR A 50 16.61 -4.57 -11.53
CA TYR A 50 17.05 -5.63 -12.43
C TYR A 50 17.81 -6.73 -11.70
N MET A 51 18.75 -6.35 -10.81
CA MET A 51 19.53 -7.29 -10.01
C MET A 51 18.70 -8.07 -8.99
N SER A 52 17.49 -7.60 -8.67
CA SER A 52 16.57 -8.29 -7.77
C SER A 52 15.78 -9.41 -8.46
N ILE A 53 15.83 -9.51 -9.79
CA ILE A 53 15.13 -10.53 -10.57
C ILE A 53 16.04 -11.78 -10.69
N PRO A 54 15.52 -13.01 -10.49
CA PRO A 54 14.11 -13.37 -10.32
C PRO A 54 13.58 -13.20 -8.90
N LEU A 55 12.33 -12.76 -8.80
CA LEU A 55 11.60 -12.67 -7.54
C LEU A 55 10.83 -13.96 -7.25
N ASP A 56 10.97 -14.50 -6.03
CA ASP A 56 10.21 -15.66 -5.60
C ASP A 56 8.75 -15.25 -5.33
N CYS A 57 7.78 -15.91 -5.98
CA CYS A 57 6.34 -15.80 -5.74
C CYS A 57 5.76 -17.16 -5.32
N SER A 58 6.48 -17.89 -4.48
CA SER A 58 5.98 -19.12 -3.84
C SER A 58 5.13 -18.79 -2.61
N PHE A 59 4.03 -19.52 -2.48
CA PHE A 59 3.12 -19.50 -1.34
C PHE A 59 2.64 -20.95 -1.08
N THR A 60 2.34 -21.27 0.17
CA THR A 60 2.16 -22.66 0.62
C THR A 60 0.84 -22.92 1.32
N LEU A 61 0.25 -21.87 1.89
CA LEU A 61 -0.98 -21.94 2.66
C LEU A 61 -2.18 -22.02 1.71
N PRO A 62 -3.18 -22.88 2.02
CA PRO A 62 -4.39 -22.97 1.21
C PRO A 62 -5.20 -21.68 1.32
N VAL A 63 -5.84 -21.28 0.23
CA VAL A 63 -6.74 -20.11 0.22
C VAL A 63 -7.97 -20.41 1.06
N ARG A 64 -8.29 -19.51 1.98
CA ARG A 64 -9.49 -19.58 2.82
C ARG A 64 -10.69 -18.98 2.10
N ASN A 65 -11.84 -19.63 2.25
CA ASN A 65 -13.07 -19.19 1.63
C ASN A 65 -13.82 -18.22 2.56
N VAL A 66 -13.41 -16.94 2.53
CA VAL A 66 -13.98 -15.86 3.34
C VAL A 66 -14.47 -14.74 2.44
N SER A 67 -15.59 -14.11 2.82
CA SER A 67 -16.24 -13.09 1.99
C SER A 67 -15.42 -11.81 1.93
N ARG A 68 -15.03 -11.38 0.73
CA ARG A 68 -14.28 -10.13 0.51
C ARG A 68 -15.19 -8.95 0.22
N TYR A 69 -16.46 -9.21 -0.09
CA TYR A 69 -17.39 -8.21 -0.61
C TYR A 69 -17.63 -7.06 0.36
N VAL A 70 -17.77 -7.34 1.66
CA VAL A 70 -17.98 -6.28 2.65
C VAL A 70 -16.79 -5.31 2.69
N ILE A 71 -15.58 -5.83 2.77
CA ILE A 71 -14.35 -5.02 2.82
C ILE A 71 -14.14 -4.29 1.49
N LEU A 72 -14.36 -4.98 0.36
CA LEU A 72 -14.29 -4.37 -0.96
C LEU A 72 -15.30 -3.22 -1.11
N THR A 73 -16.55 -3.40 -0.70
CA THR A 73 -17.59 -2.38 -0.79
C THR A 73 -17.26 -1.19 0.10
N VAL A 74 -16.94 -1.41 1.37
CA VAL A 74 -16.59 -0.32 2.30
C VAL A 74 -15.37 0.45 1.80
N TYR A 75 -14.34 -0.27 1.35
CA TYR A 75 -13.12 0.39 0.88
C TYR A 75 -13.33 1.12 -0.44
N SER A 76 -14.16 0.58 -1.34
CA SER A 76 -14.55 1.26 -2.58
C SER A 76 -15.35 2.53 -2.31
N LEU A 77 -16.19 2.55 -1.27
CA LEU A 77 -16.92 3.76 -0.86
C LEU A 77 -15.97 4.82 -0.31
N ILE A 78 -15.00 4.43 0.52
CA ILE A 78 -13.97 5.36 1.05
C ILE A 78 -13.17 5.97 -0.10
N PHE A 79 -12.66 5.14 -1.02
CA PHE A 79 -11.85 5.63 -2.14
C PHE A 79 -12.69 6.39 -3.18
N GLY A 80 -13.95 5.98 -3.40
CA GLY A 80 -14.89 6.70 -4.25
C GLY A 80 -15.23 8.09 -3.71
N ALA A 81 -15.37 8.23 -2.40
CA ALA A 81 -15.54 9.53 -1.75
C ALA A 81 -14.29 10.41 -1.91
N GLU A 82 -13.08 9.86 -1.69
CA GLU A 82 -11.83 10.60 -1.93
C GLU A 82 -11.73 11.06 -3.39
N LEU A 83 -12.03 10.18 -4.35
CA LEU A 83 -12.07 10.53 -5.77
C LEU A 83 -13.06 11.66 -6.02
N ALA A 84 -14.28 11.57 -5.48
CA ALA A 84 -15.29 12.62 -5.63
C ALA A 84 -14.82 13.97 -5.09
N TYR A 85 -14.25 14.02 -3.88
CA TYR A 85 -13.68 15.24 -3.32
C TYR A 85 -12.57 15.80 -4.21
N LYS A 86 -11.67 14.97 -4.74
CA LYS A 86 -10.60 15.43 -5.65
C LYS A 86 -11.12 15.98 -6.97
N MET A 87 -12.19 15.40 -7.52
CA MET A 87 -12.82 15.92 -8.74
C MET A 87 -13.61 17.21 -8.48
N ILE A 88 -14.33 17.31 -7.36
CA ILE A 88 -15.08 18.51 -6.96
C ILE A 88 -14.12 19.68 -6.71
N SER A 89 -13.06 19.43 -5.93
CA SER A 89 -12.02 20.40 -5.63
C SER A 89 -11.05 20.62 -6.79
N ARG A 90 -11.23 19.97 -7.94
CA ARG A 90 -10.39 20.12 -9.15
C ARG A 90 -8.89 19.95 -8.88
N THR A 91 -8.58 18.97 -8.03
CA THR A 91 -7.23 18.64 -7.56
C THR A 91 -6.88 17.18 -7.89
N GLY A 92 -7.43 16.67 -9.00
CA GLY A 92 -7.31 15.28 -9.42
C GLY A 92 -5.87 14.79 -9.60
N ILE A 93 -4.91 15.68 -9.86
CA ILE A 93 -3.48 15.32 -9.97
C ILE A 93 -2.94 14.66 -8.70
N PHE A 94 -3.49 14.98 -7.52
CA PHE A 94 -3.06 14.37 -6.26
C PHE A 94 -3.44 12.89 -6.14
N LEU A 95 -4.27 12.34 -7.03
CA LEU A 95 -4.51 10.90 -7.12
C LEU A 95 -3.24 10.12 -7.50
N LEU A 96 -2.20 10.79 -8.00
CA LEU A 96 -0.87 10.22 -8.19
C LEU A 96 -0.08 10.07 -6.88
N ASN A 97 -0.54 10.64 -5.76
CA ASN A 97 0.17 10.41 -4.50
C ASN A 97 0.15 8.91 -4.14
N PRO A 98 1.26 8.35 -3.60
CA PRO A 98 1.42 6.91 -3.40
C PRO A 98 0.31 6.23 -2.58
N CYS A 99 -0.36 6.93 -1.67
CA CYS A 99 -1.46 6.37 -0.89
C CYS A 99 -2.67 5.97 -1.77
N HIS A 100 -3.03 6.76 -2.79
CA HIS A 100 -4.12 6.45 -3.72
C HIS A 100 -3.73 5.33 -4.69
N VAL A 101 -2.47 5.29 -5.11
CA VAL A 101 -1.92 4.18 -5.91
C VAL A 101 -1.97 2.89 -5.10
N THR A 102 -1.54 2.93 -3.83
CA THR A 102 -1.59 1.78 -2.90
C THR A 102 -3.04 1.33 -2.68
N THR A 103 -3.97 2.26 -2.50
CA THR A 103 -5.41 1.97 -2.39
C THR A 103 -5.91 1.24 -3.63
N THR A 104 -5.51 1.70 -4.81
CA THR A 104 -5.85 1.05 -6.08
C THR A 104 -5.28 -0.38 -6.17
N MET A 105 -4.01 -0.58 -5.79
CA MET A 105 -3.40 -1.92 -5.72
C MET A 105 -4.18 -2.84 -4.77
N GLN A 106 -4.60 -2.34 -3.61
CA GLN A 106 -5.34 -3.12 -2.62
C GLN A 106 -6.76 -3.47 -3.08
N LEU A 107 -7.47 -2.54 -3.72
CA LEU A 107 -8.78 -2.81 -4.33
C LEU A 107 -8.65 -3.87 -5.44
N MET A 108 -7.61 -3.80 -6.27
CA MET A 108 -7.30 -4.86 -7.24
C MET A 108 -7.07 -6.20 -6.54
N LEU A 109 -6.23 -6.25 -5.50
CA LEU A 109 -5.96 -7.49 -4.75
C LEU A 109 -7.22 -8.12 -4.14
N LEU A 110 -8.16 -7.31 -3.64
CA LEU A 110 -9.43 -7.80 -3.11
C LEU A 110 -10.28 -8.51 -4.18
N THR A 111 -10.15 -8.11 -5.45
CA THR A 111 -10.84 -8.72 -6.60
C THR A 111 -10.08 -9.89 -7.24
N MET A 112 -8.78 -10.02 -6.98
CA MET A 112 -7.94 -11.06 -7.61
C MET A 112 -8.04 -12.41 -6.89
N GLU A 113 -7.87 -13.50 -7.63
CA GLU A 113 -7.87 -14.84 -7.06
C GLU A 113 -6.67 -15.09 -6.13
N GLY A 114 -6.93 -15.73 -4.99
CA GLY A 114 -5.90 -16.06 -4.00
C GLY A 114 -4.93 -17.15 -4.43
N THR A 115 -5.12 -17.77 -5.60
CA THR A 115 -4.22 -18.79 -6.18
C THR A 115 -3.34 -18.22 -7.30
N SER A 116 -3.49 -16.92 -7.62
CA SER A 116 -2.79 -16.30 -8.74
C SER A 116 -1.40 -15.79 -8.38
N LYS A 117 -0.38 -16.16 -9.18
CA LYS A 117 0.97 -15.58 -9.06
C LYS A 117 1.00 -14.07 -9.26
N LYS A 118 0.07 -13.52 -10.06
CA LYS A 118 -0.06 -12.06 -10.25
C LYS A 118 -0.53 -11.38 -8.96
N ALA A 119 -1.44 -12.02 -8.22
CA ALA A 119 -1.88 -11.51 -6.93
C ALA A 119 -0.74 -11.54 -5.92
N CYS A 120 0.09 -12.60 -5.93
CA CYS A 120 1.27 -12.69 -5.07
C CYS A 120 2.28 -11.58 -5.36
N PHE A 121 2.59 -11.37 -6.64
CA PHE A 121 3.48 -10.28 -7.06
C PHE A 121 2.96 -8.92 -6.60
N LEU A 122 1.70 -8.62 -6.90
CA LEU A 122 1.09 -7.34 -6.55
C LEU A 122 0.98 -7.15 -5.03
N PHE A 123 0.69 -8.21 -4.28
CA PHE A 123 0.59 -8.18 -2.82
C PHE A 123 1.95 -7.85 -2.18
N ARG A 124 3.00 -8.57 -2.57
CA ARG A 124 4.35 -8.34 -2.05
C ARG A 124 4.87 -6.97 -2.44
N LEU A 125 4.63 -6.53 -3.67
CA LEU A 125 4.98 -5.16 -4.10
C LEU A 125 4.22 -4.09 -3.28
N MET A 126 2.92 -4.28 -3.06
CA MET A 126 2.06 -3.35 -2.33
C MET A 126 2.55 -3.13 -0.89
N LEU A 127 3.10 -4.15 -0.23
CA LEU A 127 3.67 -4.01 1.12
C LEU A 127 4.78 -2.96 1.20
N TYR A 128 5.54 -2.74 0.12
CA TYR A 128 6.61 -1.73 0.05
C TYR A 128 6.15 -0.33 -0.37
N PHE A 129 4.92 -0.21 -0.88
CA PHE A 129 4.29 1.09 -1.19
C PHE A 129 3.42 1.60 -0.02
N MET A 130 2.98 0.70 0.85
CA MET A 130 2.16 0.96 2.04
C MET A 130 2.81 1.82 3.15
N PRO A 131 4.14 1.86 3.37
CA PRO A 131 4.75 2.65 4.46
C PRO A 131 4.39 4.14 4.43
N GLY A 132 4.05 4.70 3.26
CA GLY A 132 3.54 6.07 3.14
C GLY A 132 2.31 6.34 4.02
N ALA A 133 1.47 5.34 4.30
CA ALA A 133 0.30 5.50 5.17
C ALA A 133 0.67 5.67 6.65
N TRP A 134 1.74 5.04 7.12
CA TRP A 134 2.25 5.28 8.47
C TRP A 134 2.70 6.74 8.63
N PHE A 135 3.43 7.26 7.65
CA PHE A 135 3.87 8.66 7.68
C PHE A 135 2.71 9.65 7.58
N ALA A 136 1.70 9.37 6.75
CA ALA A 136 0.51 10.20 6.66
C ALA A 136 -0.29 10.25 7.97
N LEU A 137 -0.33 9.16 8.73
CA LEU A 137 -0.99 9.14 10.05
C LEU A 137 -0.15 9.84 11.13
N ALA A 138 1.18 9.70 11.09
CA ALA A 138 2.09 10.32 12.06
C ALA A 138 2.28 11.83 11.82
N PHE A 139 2.34 12.25 10.56
CA PHE A 139 2.59 13.62 10.11
C PHE A 139 1.52 14.05 9.10
N PRO A 140 0.27 14.26 9.55
CA PRO A 140 -0.85 14.50 8.64
C PRO A 140 -0.76 15.87 7.95
N ILE A 141 -1.04 15.88 6.65
CA ILE A 141 -1.12 17.10 5.83
C ILE A 141 -2.61 17.42 5.60
N LEU A 142 -3.17 18.27 6.45
CA LEU A 142 -4.60 18.60 6.46
C LEU A 142 -4.90 20.02 5.97
N ASN A 143 -3.89 20.85 5.75
CA ASN A 143 -4.02 22.26 5.34
C ASN A 143 -4.63 22.49 3.95
N THR A 144 -4.79 21.42 3.15
CA THR A 144 -5.43 21.45 1.83
C THR A 144 -6.80 20.79 1.81
N ARG A 145 -7.31 20.36 2.98
CA ARG A 145 -8.57 19.62 3.14
C ARG A 145 -9.66 20.54 3.73
N ASN A 146 -10.33 21.27 2.85
CA ASN A 146 -11.25 22.35 3.21
C ASN A 146 -12.74 21.93 3.18
N LEU A 147 -13.10 20.88 2.45
CA LEU A 147 -14.48 20.43 2.36
C LEU A 147 -14.87 19.57 3.58
N PRO A 148 -16.14 19.67 4.04
CA PRO A 148 -16.60 18.88 5.17
C PRO A 148 -16.51 17.39 4.85
N GLY A 149 -15.80 16.64 5.68
CA GLY A 149 -15.60 15.20 5.52
C GLY A 149 -14.29 14.79 4.84
N GLU A 150 -13.55 15.69 4.21
CA GLU A 150 -12.24 15.36 3.60
C GLU A 150 -11.24 14.84 4.63
N VAL A 151 -11.20 15.44 5.83
CA VAL A 151 -10.35 14.99 6.92
C VAL A 151 -10.74 13.59 7.39
N PHE A 152 -12.04 13.30 7.48
CA PHE A 152 -12.51 11.97 7.85
C PHE A 152 -12.11 10.92 6.80
N ILE A 153 -12.36 11.20 5.52
CA ILE A 153 -11.98 10.30 4.42
C ILE A 153 -10.47 10.11 4.35
N TYR A 154 -9.69 11.17 4.59
CA TYR A 154 -8.24 11.08 4.70
C TYR A 154 -7.83 10.02 5.74
N TYR A 155 -8.29 10.13 6.97
CA TYR A 155 -7.95 9.14 8.00
C TYR A 155 -8.51 7.75 7.70
N ALA A 156 -9.76 7.66 7.24
CA ALA A 156 -10.39 6.40 6.89
C ALA A 156 -9.62 5.65 5.80
N GLN A 157 -9.15 6.36 4.76
CA GLN A 157 -8.37 5.77 3.69
C GLN A 157 -7.01 5.28 4.20
N HIS A 158 -6.28 6.08 4.97
CA HIS A 158 -4.96 5.68 5.47
C HIS A 158 -5.04 4.52 6.48
N ILE A 159 -6.07 4.48 7.32
CA ILE A 159 -6.34 3.33 8.20
C ILE A 159 -6.68 2.10 7.36
N ALA A 160 -7.52 2.24 6.32
CA ALA A 160 -7.86 1.12 5.43
C ALA A 160 -6.61 0.56 4.73
N ILE A 161 -5.67 1.42 4.30
CA ILE A 161 -4.39 1.00 3.74
C ILE A 161 -3.61 0.07 4.70
N LEU A 162 -3.71 0.30 6.01
CA LEU A 162 -3.04 -0.51 7.02
C LEU A 162 -3.86 -1.73 7.50
N VAL A 163 -5.18 -1.73 7.34
CA VAL A 163 -6.05 -2.84 7.80
C VAL A 163 -6.26 -3.89 6.72
N VAL A 164 -6.43 -3.47 5.46
CA VAL A 164 -6.73 -4.38 4.34
C VAL A 164 -5.64 -5.44 4.12
N PRO A 165 -4.33 -5.15 4.19
CA PRO A 165 -3.31 -6.18 4.04
C PRO A 165 -3.37 -7.25 5.14
N VAL A 166 -3.73 -6.90 6.38
CA VAL A 166 -3.96 -7.88 7.45
C VAL A 166 -5.08 -8.84 7.08
N TYR A 167 -6.18 -8.30 6.54
CA TYR A 167 -7.28 -9.14 6.04
C TYR A 167 -6.85 -10.03 4.87
N LEU A 168 -6.07 -9.50 3.93
CA LEU A 168 -5.52 -10.30 2.83
C LEU A 168 -4.63 -11.45 3.37
N MET A 169 -3.76 -11.20 4.34
CA MET A 169 -2.96 -12.25 5.00
C MET A 169 -3.83 -13.29 5.72
N TYR A 170 -4.97 -12.89 6.28
CA TYR A 170 -5.95 -13.82 6.83
C TYR A 170 -6.58 -14.73 5.77
N ILE A 171 -6.75 -14.28 4.52
CA ILE A 171 -7.24 -15.10 3.41
C ILE A 171 -6.24 -16.20 3.00
N GLN A 172 -4.94 -15.96 3.19
CA GLN A 172 -3.84 -16.87 2.82
C GLN A 172 -3.69 -17.10 1.29
N GLY A 173 -2.81 -18.02 0.89
CA GLY A 173 -2.44 -18.26 -0.50
C GLY A 173 -1.52 -17.16 -1.04
N ALA A 174 -1.89 -16.57 -2.17
CA ALA A 174 -1.12 -15.51 -2.82
C ALA A 174 -0.82 -14.29 -1.92
N PHE A 175 -1.56 -14.12 -0.83
CA PHE A 175 -1.38 -13.03 0.14
C PHE A 175 -0.41 -13.40 1.28
N GLU A 176 0.44 -14.40 1.08
CA GLU A 176 1.59 -14.66 1.95
C GLU A 176 2.71 -13.63 1.68
N PRO A 177 3.18 -12.90 2.71
CA PRO A 177 4.34 -12.04 2.54
C PRO A 177 5.57 -12.88 2.21
N GLU A 178 6.60 -12.23 1.66
CA GLU A 178 7.86 -12.89 1.41
C GLU A 178 8.54 -13.34 2.70
N LYS A 179 9.53 -14.22 2.56
CA LYS A 179 10.26 -14.75 3.71
C LYS A 179 11.03 -13.62 4.41
N PRO A 180 11.21 -13.67 5.75
CA PRO A 180 11.89 -12.59 6.48
C PRO A 180 13.32 -12.31 5.98
N TYR A 181 14.02 -13.34 5.51
CA TYR A 181 15.37 -13.27 4.97
C TYR A 181 15.44 -13.00 3.46
N ASP A 182 14.30 -12.93 2.77
CA ASP A 182 14.25 -12.56 1.35
C ASP A 182 14.26 -11.03 1.23
N PHE A 183 15.43 -10.47 0.92
CA PHE A 183 15.60 -9.04 0.66
C PHE A 183 15.46 -8.68 -0.82
N GLY A 184 15.25 -9.64 -1.73
CA GLY A 184 15.05 -9.36 -3.16
C GLY A 184 13.80 -8.50 -3.37
N TRP A 185 12.71 -8.83 -2.69
CA TRP A 185 11.49 -8.01 -2.67
C TRP A 185 11.70 -6.63 -2.07
N THR A 186 12.55 -6.51 -1.05
CA THR A 186 12.87 -5.23 -0.42
C THR A 186 13.58 -4.30 -1.40
N VAL A 187 14.65 -4.79 -2.03
CA VAL A 187 15.42 -4.02 -3.01
C VAL A 187 14.53 -3.66 -4.21
N PHE A 188 13.76 -4.62 -4.73
CA PHE A 188 12.85 -4.40 -5.84
C PHE A 188 11.76 -3.37 -5.53
N GLY A 189 11.07 -3.51 -4.39
CA GLY A 189 10.00 -2.61 -3.97
C GLY A 189 10.47 -1.17 -3.78
N ILE A 190 11.61 -0.98 -3.09
CA ILE A 190 12.23 0.35 -2.92
C ILE A 190 12.66 0.94 -4.26
N SER A 191 13.21 0.11 -5.14
CA SER A 191 13.63 0.54 -6.48
C SER A 191 12.43 1.03 -7.30
N LEU A 192 11.31 0.30 -7.32
CA LEU A 192 10.10 0.75 -8.01
C LEU A 192 9.49 2.00 -7.35
N PHE A 193 9.49 2.08 -6.02
CA PHE A 193 9.02 3.25 -5.31
C PHE A 193 9.86 4.49 -5.66
N SER A 194 11.19 4.36 -5.69
CA SER A 194 12.11 5.40 -6.12
C SER A 194 11.86 5.83 -7.59
N LEU A 195 11.76 4.86 -8.51
CA LEU A 195 11.43 5.15 -9.91
C LEU A 195 10.08 5.87 -10.05
N TYR A 196 9.07 5.47 -9.29
CA TYR A 196 7.78 6.15 -9.29
C TYR A 196 7.91 7.63 -8.91
N HIS A 197 8.72 7.94 -7.90
CA HIS A 197 8.92 9.32 -7.46
C HIS A 197 9.72 10.14 -8.47
N PHE A 198 10.86 9.65 -8.94
CA PHE A 198 11.74 10.42 -9.81
C PHE A 198 11.28 10.48 -11.27
N VAL A 199 10.55 9.47 -11.76
CA VAL A 199 10.08 9.42 -13.15
C VAL A 199 8.64 9.93 -13.28
N ILE A 200 7.72 9.50 -12.42
CA ILE A 200 6.30 9.86 -12.56
C ILE A 200 6.00 11.14 -11.79
N LEU A 201 6.27 11.16 -10.47
CA LEU A 201 5.88 12.28 -9.63
C LEU A 201 6.69 13.53 -9.92
N GLN A 202 8.02 13.44 -10.06
CA GLN A 202 8.86 14.60 -10.34
C GLN A 202 8.51 15.23 -11.69
N VAL A 203 8.34 14.43 -12.75
CA VAL A 203 7.96 14.95 -14.07
C VAL A 203 6.58 15.59 -14.00
N GLY A 204 5.59 14.90 -13.42
CA GLY A 204 4.25 15.44 -13.23
C GLY A 204 4.25 16.75 -12.44
N ALA A 205 5.02 16.81 -11.36
CA ALA A 205 5.15 17.97 -10.49
C ALA A 205 5.82 19.16 -11.19
N MET A 206 6.86 18.93 -11.99
CA MET A 206 7.53 19.99 -12.76
C MET A 206 6.64 20.54 -13.88
N VAL A 207 5.90 19.67 -14.59
CA VAL A 207 5.00 20.08 -15.67
C VAL A 207 3.81 20.87 -15.12
N THR A 208 3.26 20.45 -13.98
CA THR A 208 2.06 21.06 -13.39
C THR A 208 2.35 22.17 -12.38
N ARG A 209 3.60 22.28 -11.91
CA ARG A 209 4.03 23.09 -10.75
C ARG A 209 3.30 22.74 -9.44
N VAL A 210 2.83 21.50 -9.33
CA VAL A 210 2.13 20.98 -8.14
C VAL A 210 3.09 20.15 -7.31
N ASN A 211 3.09 20.30 -5.99
CA ASN A 211 4.00 19.55 -5.14
C ASN A 211 3.50 18.11 -4.88
N LEU A 212 3.59 17.24 -5.89
CA LEU A 212 3.17 15.84 -5.78
C LEU A 212 4.05 15.07 -4.80
N ASN A 213 3.41 14.52 -3.76
CA ASN A 213 4.06 13.82 -2.65
C ASN A 213 5.35 14.50 -2.14
N ASN A 214 5.36 15.83 -2.08
CA ASN A 214 6.50 16.61 -1.60
C ASN A 214 7.82 16.39 -2.38
N ILE A 215 7.75 16.08 -3.68
CA ILE A 215 8.94 15.86 -4.52
C ILE A 215 9.61 17.16 -5.00
N MET A 216 8.91 18.30 -4.94
CA MET A 216 9.39 19.61 -5.40
C MET A 216 9.94 20.45 -4.25
N CYS A 217 9.20 20.51 -3.15
CA CYS A 217 9.54 21.18 -1.90
C CYS A 217 9.08 20.31 -0.71
N PRO A 218 9.74 20.41 0.46
CA PRO A 218 9.39 19.62 1.64
C PRO A 218 7.98 19.97 2.15
N ALA A 219 7.36 19.02 2.84
CA ALA A 219 6.09 19.27 3.53
C ALA A 219 6.28 20.30 4.66
N VAL A 220 5.19 20.98 5.03
CA VAL A 220 5.20 21.91 6.18
C VAL A 220 5.58 21.20 7.47
N SER A 221 5.24 19.91 7.59
CA SER A 221 5.56 19.03 8.71
C SER A 221 6.92 18.32 8.62
N ASP A 222 7.68 18.53 7.55
CA ASP A 222 8.97 17.85 7.34
C ASP A 222 10.02 18.40 8.32
N PRO A 223 10.69 17.56 9.14
CA PRO A 223 11.74 18.03 10.06
C PRO A 223 13.06 18.40 9.36
N PHE A 224 13.22 18.11 8.07
CA PHE A 224 14.46 18.28 7.31
C PHE A 224 14.32 19.32 6.18
N GLN A 225 13.74 20.49 6.45
CA GLN A 225 13.57 21.60 5.48
C GLN A 225 14.89 22.25 5.03
N SER A 226 15.74 21.49 4.36
CA SER A 226 17.02 21.91 3.81
C SER A 226 17.08 21.62 2.31
N ARG A 227 18.09 22.16 1.63
CA ARG A 227 18.33 21.81 0.22
C ARG A 227 18.67 20.33 0.01
N ALA A 228 19.05 19.60 1.06
CA ALA A 228 19.33 18.18 0.99
C ALA A 228 18.12 17.29 1.28
N TYR A 229 16.92 17.86 1.50
CA TYR A 229 15.76 17.10 2.01
C TYR A 229 15.41 15.86 1.19
N ARG A 230 15.53 15.89 -0.14
CA ARG A 230 15.28 14.71 -0.99
C ARG A 230 16.31 13.61 -0.82
N ILE A 231 17.57 13.97 -0.68
CA ILE A 231 18.65 13.01 -0.42
C ILE A 231 18.45 12.40 0.97
N ILE A 232 18.10 13.22 1.96
CA ILE A 232 17.74 12.76 3.30
C ILE A 232 16.50 11.87 3.24
N ALA A 233 15.51 12.21 2.40
CA ALA A 233 14.31 11.42 2.15
C ALA A 233 14.66 10.04 1.60
N VAL A 234 15.41 9.97 0.50
CA VAL A 234 15.87 8.70 -0.06
C VAL A 234 16.66 7.90 0.98
N GLY A 235 17.59 8.54 1.70
CA GLY A 235 18.41 7.89 2.72
C GLY A 235 17.59 7.26 3.85
N HIS A 236 16.68 8.01 4.47
CA HIS A 236 15.87 7.46 5.56
C HIS A 236 14.81 6.49 5.04
N GLN A 237 14.23 6.69 3.85
CA GLN A 237 13.24 5.78 3.28
C GLN A 237 13.87 4.42 2.93
N CYS A 238 15.14 4.38 2.48
CA CYS A 238 15.89 3.14 2.30
C CYS A 238 16.02 2.30 3.60
N ILE A 239 15.90 2.93 4.77
CA ILE A 239 15.95 2.26 6.08
C ILE A 239 14.55 1.96 6.60
N LEU A 240 13.66 2.95 6.56
CA LEU A 240 12.33 2.85 7.15
C LEU A 240 11.38 1.96 6.36
N ILE A 241 11.42 1.98 5.01
CA ILE A 241 10.56 1.11 4.18
C ILE A 241 10.78 -0.38 4.51
N PRO A 242 12.03 -0.92 4.52
CA PRO A 242 12.26 -2.30 4.95
C PRO A 242 11.76 -2.60 6.35
N ILE A 243 12.11 -1.74 7.32
CA ILE A 243 11.75 -1.95 8.72
C ILE A 243 10.24 -2.00 8.87
N LEU A 244 9.52 -0.99 8.37
CA LEU A 244 8.07 -0.92 8.47
C LEU A 244 7.42 -2.09 7.74
N SER A 245 7.84 -2.42 6.51
CA SER A 245 7.20 -3.48 5.72
C SER A 245 7.41 -4.88 6.33
N LYS A 246 8.64 -5.18 6.79
CA LYS A 246 8.99 -6.48 7.39
C LYS A 246 8.38 -6.64 8.78
N THR A 247 8.47 -5.61 9.63
CA THR A 247 7.88 -5.65 10.98
C THR A 247 6.36 -5.72 10.91
N TYR A 248 5.74 -4.92 10.05
CA TYR A 248 4.30 -4.98 9.80
C TYR A 248 3.86 -6.38 9.35
N SER A 249 4.59 -7.00 8.41
CA SER A 249 4.26 -8.34 7.93
C SER A 249 4.37 -9.39 9.04
N ALA A 250 5.44 -9.35 9.84
CA ALA A 250 5.62 -10.25 10.97
C ALA A 250 4.53 -10.09 12.03
N MET A 251 4.21 -8.84 12.40
CA MET A 251 3.15 -8.53 13.37
C MET A 251 1.77 -8.94 12.85
N SER A 252 1.50 -8.73 11.57
CA SER A 252 0.21 -9.07 10.94
C SER A 252 0.01 -10.59 10.89
N ILE A 253 1.05 -11.36 10.54
CA ILE A 253 1.00 -12.83 10.61
C ILE A 253 0.75 -13.28 12.05
N ALA A 254 1.50 -12.75 13.02
CA ALA A 254 1.34 -13.11 14.43
C ALA A 254 -0.08 -12.81 14.94
N ALA A 255 -0.65 -11.67 14.56
CA ALA A 255 -2.02 -11.29 14.91
C ALA A 255 -3.06 -12.24 14.28
N VAL A 256 -2.87 -12.57 12.99
CA VAL A 256 -3.73 -13.51 12.26
C VAL A 256 -3.68 -14.91 12.89
N ASP A 257 -2.50 -15.39 13.26
CA ASP A 257 -2.34 -16.71 13.88
C ASP A 257 -2.89 -16.75 15.30
N PHE A 258 -2.66 -15.70 16.09
CA PHE A 258 -3.29 -15.55 17.41
C PHE A 258 -4.82 -15.57 17.33
N TYR A 259 -5.41 -14.85 16.37
CA TYR A 259 -6.86 -14.85 16.15
C TYR A 259 -7.38 -16.26 15.84
N LYS A 260 -6.71 -17.01 14.97
CA LYS A 260 -7.09 -18.40 14.64
C LYS A 260 -7.02 -19.32 15.86
N THR A 261 -5.96 -19.20 16.66
CA THR A 261 -5.80 -20.00 17.89
C THR A 261 -6.94 -19.72 18.87
N MET A 262 -7.29 -18.46 19.08
CA MET A 262 -8.30 -18.06 20.06
C MET A 262 -9.73 -18.41 19.62
N TYR A 263 -10.10 -18.09 18.38
CA TYR A 263 -11.50 -18.11 17.97
C TYR A 263 -11.87 -19.32 17.12
N GLU A 264 -10.97 -19.84 16.29
CA GLU A 264 -11.30 -20.95 15.38
C GLU A 264 -11.07 -22.30 16.07
N THR A 265 -9.94 -22.44 16.76
CA THR A 265 -9.61 -23.70 17.46
C THR A 265 -10.53 -23.95 18.66
N SER A 266 -10.97 -22.87 19.35
CA SER A 266 -11.96 -22.98 20.44
C SER A 266 -13.38 -23.27 19.96
N SER A 267 -13.71 -22.98 18.70
CA SER A 267 -15.04 -23.21 18.12
C SER A 267 -15.21 -24.58 17.47
N ALA A 268 -14.14 -25.36 17.31
CA ALA A 268 -14.22 -26.71 16.77
C ALA A 268 -14.69 -27.68 17.88
N PRO A 269 -15.89 -28.28 17.78
CA PRO A 269 -16.18 -29.44 18.61
C PRO A 269 -15.15 -30.51 18.26
N SER A 270 -14.65 -31.22 19.28
CA SER A 270 -13.83 -32.41 19.12
C SER A 270 -14.62 -33.49 18.35
N SER A 271 -14.67 -33.39 17.03
CA SER A 271 -14.83 -34.53 16.15
C SER A 271 -13.45 -35.07 15.80
N ARG A 272 -12.61 -35.32 16.82
CA ARG A 272 -11.61 -36.38 16.69
C ARG A 272 -12.44 -37.63 16.43
N LYS A 273 -12.34 -38.15 15.22
CA LYS A 273 -12.74 -39.52 14.90
C LYS A 273 -12.12 -40.42 15.97
N LEU A 274 -12.92 -40.87 16.92
CA LEU A 274 -12.57 -42.04 17.72
C LEU A 274 -12.75 -43.23 16.78
N CYS A 275 -11.75 -43.46 15.93
CA CYS A 275 -11.62 -44.75 15.28
C CYS A 275 -10.90 -45.63 16.29
N GLU A 276 -11.66 -46.33 17.13
CA GLU A 276 -11.10 -47.45 17.89
C GLU A 276 -10.77 -48.57 16.91
N ARG A 277 -9.50 -48.99 16.92
CA ARG A 277 -9.01 -50.14 16.16
C ARG A 277 -9.27 -51.37 17.03
N ASN A 278 -10.28 -52.16 16.68
CA ASN A 278 -10.39 -53.53 17.22
C ASN A 278 -9.50 -54.46 16.39
N ASP A 279 -8.91 -55.44 17.05
CA ASP A 279 -7.94 -56.40 16.49
C ASP A 279 -8.52 -57.39 15.47
N ASP A 280 -9.76 -57.21 15.04
CA ASP A 280 -10.37 -57.92 13.92
C ASP A 280 -10.72 -56.93 12.80
N GLU A 281 -10.29 -57.29 11.59
CA GLU A 281 -10.12 -56.47 10.39
C GLU A 281 -11.41 -55.80 9.83
N ASN A 282 -12.02 -54.87 10.57
CA ASN A 282 -13.08 -53.99 10.06
C ASN A 282 -13.12 -52.62 10.77
N THR A 283 -12.80 -51.55 10.04
CA THR A 283 -12.87 -50.17 10.55
C THR A 283 -14.31 -49.64 10.46
N ILE A 284 -15.02 -49.57 11.59
CA ILE A 284 -16.36 -48.96 11.65
C ILE A 284 -16.21 -47.44 11.86
N CYS A 285 -16.49 -46.65 10.83
CA CYS A 285 -16.62 -45.20 10.95
C CYS A 285 -18.11 -44.81 11.04
N LEU A 286 -18.57 -44.36 12.22
CA LEU A 286 -19.92 -43.80 12.37
C LEU A 286 -20.01 -42.49 11.58
N LYS A 287 -20.92 -42.44 10.59
CA LYS A 287 -21.24 -41.20 9.85
C LYS A 287 -22.01 -40.24 10.77
N PRO A 288 -21.71 -38.92 10.72
CA PRO A 288 -22.48 -37.94 11.47
C PRO A 288 -23.92 -37.88 10.95
N ALA A 289 -24.88 -37.92 11.86
CA ALA A 289 -26.30 -37.75 11.55
C ALA A 289 -26.52 -36.34 10.95
N LYS A 290 -27.17 -36.28 9.79
CA LYS A 290 -27.64 -35.02 9.20
C LYS A 290 -28.76 -34.47 10.09
N LEU A 291 -28.47 -33.43 10.87
CA LEU A 291 -29.51 -32.61 11.47
C LEU A 291 -30.13 -31.76 10.34
N LYS A 292 -31.39 -32.04 9.99
CA LYS A 292 -32.23 -31.10 9.26
C LYS A 292 -32.74 -30.07 10.26
N LEU A 293 -32.35 -28.81 10.09
CA LEU A 293 -33.10 -27.63 10.50
C LEU A 293 -32.81 -26.53 9.47
#